data_AF-D9CI84-F1
#
_entry.id   AF-D9CI84-F1
#
_cell.length_a   1.000
_cell.length_b   1.000
_cell.length_c   1.000
_cell.angle_alpha   90.00
_cell.angle_beta   90.00
_cell.angle_gamma   90.00
#
_symmetry.space_group_name_H-M   'P 1'
#
loop_
_entity.id
_entity.type
_entity.pdbx_description
1 polymer ?
#
loop_
_entity_poly.entity_id
_entity_poly.type
_entity_poly.pdbx_seq_one_letter_code
_entity_poly.pdbx_strand_id
1 'polypeptide(L)'
;GPIDFQVREPPSPLFSTLRNTSTAIELQVTQEYLGQQTHLVYLAPLWKEIFDFDLRADDRPSRVRDIVSGERFARPLGGYAAVVNVGTNTTWLGSHLAMSNLYAYGILAWDPAVEPEDALQDWIRLTFGFDPQVINTITEISMKSWPAYENYTGNLGIQTLTDILYTHFGPNPASQDNNGWGQWTRA
;
A
#
# COMPACT_ATOMS: atom_id res chain seq x y z
N GLY A 1 -2.47 -6.38 4.98
CA GLY A 1 -2.22 -7.83 5.08
C GLY A 1 -3.18 -8.39 6.09
N PRO A 2 -2.77 -9.29 6.98
CA PRO A 2 -3.66 -9.90 7.97
C PRO A 2 -3.90 -9.03 9.22
N ILE A 3 -3.28 -7.86 9.34
CA ILE A 3 -3.44 -6.97 10.50
C ILE A 3 -4.29 -5.76 10.11
N ASP A 4 -3.67 -4.65 9.71
CA ASP A 4 -4.37 -3.37 9.50
C ASP A 4 -3.46 -2.33 8.82
N PHE A 5 -3.26 -2.49 7.52
CA PHE A 5 -2.55 -1.53 6.65
C PHE A 5 -1.23 -0.94 7.17
N GLN A 6 -0.47 -1.70 7.97
CA GLN A 6 0.77 -1.23 8.57
C GLN A 6 1.84 -0.96 7.50
N VAL A 7 2.91 -0.25 7.88
CA VAL A 7 3.99 0.16 6.97
C VAL A 7 4.58 -0.98 6.15
N ARG A 8 4.57 -2.20 6.69
CA ARG A 8 4.84 -3.45 5.99
C ARG A 8 4.09 -4.60 6.66
N GLU A 9 3.40 -5.39 5.84
CA GLU A 9 2.77 -6.64 6.27
C GLU A 9 2.99 -7.72 5.20
N PRO A 10 3.04 -9.01 5.58
CA PRO A 10 2.95 -10.07 4.58
C PRO A 10 1.56 -10.07 3.91
N PRO A 11 1.44 -10.61 2.69
CA PRO A 11 0.13 -10.83 2.07
C PRO A 11 -0.79 -11.71 2.92
N SER A 12 -2.08 -11.41 2.89
CA SER A 12 -3.08 -12.13 3.68
C SER A 12 -3.17 -13.61 3.25
N PRO A 13 -2.97 -14.58 4.16
CA PRO A 13 -3.05 -16.00 3.84
C PRO A 13 -4.42 -16.45 3.31
N LEU A 14 -5.49 -15.69 3.55
CA LEU A 14 -6.82 -15.99 3.00
C LEU A 14 -6.82 -16.08 1.46
N PHE A 15 -5.96 -15.32 0.77
CA PHE A 15 -5.84 -15.42 -0.68
C PHE A 15 -5.44 -16.83 -1.14
N SER A 16 -4.61 -17.52 -0.36
CA SER A 16 -4.14 -18.87 -0.69
C SER A 16 -5.07 -19.98 -0.21
N THR A 17 -6.23 -19.70 0.38
CA THR A 17 -7.14 -20.74 0.93
C THR A 17 -8.55 -20.73 0.35
N LEU A 18 -9.10 -19.57 -0.02
CA LEU A 18 -10.51 -19.42 -0.42
C LEU A 18 -10.85 -19.91 -1.85
N ARG A 19 -10.73 -21.20 -2.16
CA ARG A 19 -10.85 -21.74 -3.55
C ARG A 19 -12.12 -21.33 -4.31
N ASN A 20 -13.28 -21.45 -3.67
CA ASN A 20 -14.59 -21.35 -4.31
C ASN A 20 -15.33 -20.03 -4.00
N THR A 21 -14.60 -19.01 -3.54
CA THR A 21 -15.19 -17.73 -3.12
C THR A 21 -14.53 -16.61 -3.88
N SER A 22 -15.30 -15.84 -4.65
CA SER A 22 -14.82 -14.60 -5.27
C SER A 22 -14.25 -13.67 -4.21
N THR A 23 -13.10 -13.06 -4.50
CA THR A 23 -12.37 -12.24 -3.52
C THR A 23 -11.78 -11.03 -4.22
N ALA A 24 -11.80 -9.90 -3.52
CA ALA A 24 -11.07 -8.70 -3.92
C ALA A 24 -10.00 -8.39 -2.86
N ILE A 25 -8.96 -7.68 -3.26
CA ILE A 25 -8.00 -7.09 -2.33
C ILE A 25 -8.42 -5.67 -1.96
N GLU A 26 -8.33 -5.35 -0.67
CA GLU A 26 -8.51 -3.98 -0.17
C GLU A 26 -7.13 -3.37 0.11
N LEU A 27 -6.93 -2.14 -0.36
CA LEU A 27 -5.72 -1.35 -0.18
C LEU A 27 -6.07 -0.02 0.49
N GLN A 28 -5.11 0.57 1.20
CA GLN A 28 -5.29 1.88 1.80
C GLN A 28 -4.53 2.93 0.99
N VAL A 29 -5.25 3.85 0.35
CA VAL A 29 -4.66 5.04 -0.30
C VAL A 29 -4.51 6.17 0.72
N THR A 30 -5.48 6.31 1.63
CA THR A 30 -5.30 7.11 2.84
C THR A 30 -4.16 6.53 3.68
N GLN A 31 -3.30 7.38 4.19
CA GLN A 31 -2.06 6.99 4.84
C GLN A 31 -2.22 6.93 6.37
N GLU A 32 -3.20 6.19 6.88
CA GLU A 32 -3.48 6.13 8.33
C GLU A 32 -2.24 5.78 9.15
N TYR A 33 -1.60 4.66 8.81
CA TYR A 33 -0.36 4.16 9.42
C TYR A 33 0.90 4.53 8.62
N LEU A 34 0.77 5.47 7.70
CA LEU A 34 1.80 5.85 6.72
C LEU A 34 2.01 7.37 6.67
N GLY A 35 1.77 8.05 7.81
CA GLY A 35 2.13 9.45 8.01
C GLY A 35 1.07 10.46 7.58
N GLN A 36 -0.18 10.02 7.37
CA GLN A 36 -1.38 10.85 7.26
C GLN A 36 -1.28 12.00 6.27
N GLN A 37 -0.62 11.76 5.13
CA GLN A 37 -0.27 12.74 4.08
C GLN A 37 0.53 13.97 4.55
N THR A 38 1.01 13.96 5.79
CA THR A 38 2.02 14.90 6.30
C THR A 38 3.41 14.43 5.90
N HIS A 39 3.59 13.12 5.77
CA HIS A 39 4.77 12.49 5.22
C HIS A 39 4.54 12.13 3.75
N LEU A 40 5.56 12.33 2.91
CA LEU A 40 5.57 11.75 1.57
C LEU A 40 5.76 10.25 1.70
N VAL A 41 4.79 9.47 1.22
CA VAL A 41 4.90 8.02 1.04
C VAL A 41 4.18 7.66 -0.26
N TYR A 42 4.95 7.24 -1.26
CA TYR A 42 4.44 6.67 -2.50
C TYR A 42 4.20 5.16 -2.30
N LEU A 43 2.96 4.73 -2.48
CA LEU A 43 2.46 3.43 -2.02
C LEU A 43 2.54 2.33 -3.08
N ALA A 44 2.68 2.68 -4.35
CA ALA A 44 2.71 1.69 -5.42
C ALA A 44 3.83 0.64 -5.29
N PRO A 45 5.06 0.97 -4.83
CA PRO A 45 6.08 -0.05 -4.57
C PRO A 45 5.65 -1.09 -3.51
N LEU A 46 5.02 -0.65 -2.42
CA LEU A 46 4.46 -1.54 -1.40
C LEU A 46 3.41 -2.48 -2.03
N TRP A 47 2.47 -1.94 -2.80
CA TRP A 47 1.43 -2.76 -3.43
C TRP A 47 2.01 -3.74 -4.45
N LYS A 48 3.02 -3.33 -5.23
CA LYS A 48 3.72 -4.20 -6.19
C LYS A 48 4.37 -5.40 -5.50
N GLU A 49 5.02 -5.18 -4.35
CA GLU A 49 5.57 -6.28 -3.56
C GLU A 49 4.49 -7.28 -3.14
N ILE A 50 3.30 -6.80 -2.73
CA ILE A 50 2.17 -7.68 -2.39
C ILE A 50 1.66 -8.41 -3.64
N PHE A 51 1.43 -7.71 -4.75
CA PHE A 51 0.89 -8.28 -5.98
C PHE A 51 1.76 -9.36 -6.59
N ASP A 52 3.08 -9.19 -6.53
CA ASP A 52 4.06 -10.12 -7.09
C ASP A 52 4.41 -11.28 -6.14
N PHE A 53 3.99 -11.21 -4.88
CA PHE A 53 4.27 -12.27 -3.91
C PHE A 53 3.59 -13.58 -4.32
N ASP A 54 4.39 -14.63 -4.51
CA ASP A 54 3.92 -15.98 -4.82
C ASP A 54 3.55 -16.74 -3.54
N LEU A 55 2.26 -16.90 -3.29
CA LEU A 55 1.73 -17.64 -2.13
C LEU A 55 1.87 -19.17 -2.27
N ARG A 56 2.32 -19.67 -3.42
CA ARG A 56 2.55 -21.10 -3.69
C ARG A 56 1.38 -22.02 -3.31
N ALA A 57 0.15 -21.56 -3.49
CA ALA A 57 -1.03 -22.36 -3.22
C ALA A 57 -1.01 -23.65 -4.05
N ASP A 58 -1.28 -24.78 -3.42
CA ASP A 58 -1.21 -26.13 -4.02
C ASP A 58 0.17 -26.42 -4.66
N ASP A 59 1.25 -25.91 -4.06
CA ASP A 59 2.64 -26.04 -4.52
C ASP A 59 2.91 -25.47 -5.93
N ARG A 60 2.02 -24.62 -6.44
CA ARG A 60 2.10 -24.00 -7.77
C ARG A 60 2.21 -22.48 -7.69
N PRO A 61 2.81 -21.82 -8.71
CA PRO A 61 2.83 -20.36 -8.80
C PRO A 61 1.42 -19.78 -8.60
N SER A 62 1.30 -18.86 -7.66
CA SER A 62 0.05 -18.29 -7.18
C SER A 62 0.33 -16.86 -6.71
N ARG A 63 0.73 -15.98 -7.63
CA ARG A 63 0.95 -14.56 -7.28
C ARG A 63 -0.36 -13.96 -6.80
N VAL A 64 -0.28 -13.05 -5.83
CA VAL A 64 -1.49 -12.41 -5.29
C VAL A 64 -2.31 -11.79 -6.41
N ARG A 65 -1.69 -11.13 -7.38
CA ARG A 65 -2.40 -10.54 -8.53
C ARG A 65 -3.20 -11.55 -9.36
N ASP A 66 -2.67 -12.76 -9.57
CA ASP A 66 -3.34 -13.82 -10.31
C ASP A 66 -4.51 -14.43 -9.50
N ILE A 67 -4.41 -14.38 -8.16
CA ILE A 67 -5.47 -14.82 -7.25
C ILE A 67 -6.62 -13.80 -7.22
N VAL A 68 -6.30 -12.52 -7.03
CA VAL A 68 -7.30 -11.46 -6.85
C VAL A 68 -7.97 -11.07 -8.16
N SER A 69 -7.35 -11.33 -9.32
CA SER A 69 -8.02 -11.26 -10.64
C SER A 69 -9.05 -12.39 -10.84
N GLY A 70 -8.97 -13.45 -10.03
CA GLY A 70 -9.78 -14.66 -10.14
C GLY A 70 -9.17 -15.75 -11.03
N GLU A 71 -8.12 -15.43 -11.79
CA GLU A 71 -7.50 -16.32 -12.79
C GLU A 71 -6.96 -17.62 -12.15
N ARG A 72 -6.18 -17.50 -11.07
CA ARG A 72 -5.50 -18.65 -10.43
C ARG A 72 -6.45 -19.75 -9.96
N PHE A 73 -7.68 -19.40 -9.57
CA PHE A 73 -8.68 -20.34 -9.06
C PHE A 73 -9.95 -20.42 -9.91
N ALA A 74 -9.94 -19.86 -11.13
CA ALA A 74 -11.08 -19.80 -12.04
C ALA A 74 -12.37 -19.27 -11.37
N ARG A 75 -12.23 -18.23 -10.55
CA ARG A 75 -13.37 -17.59 -9.87
C ARG A 75 -14.10 -16.67 -10.86
N PRO A 76 -15.44 -16.57 -10.78
CA PRO A 76 -16.20 -15.75 -11.72
C PRO A 76 -15.98 -14.24 -11.52
N LEU A 77 -15.54 -13.83 -10.32
CA LEU A 77 -15.22 -12.45 -10.00
C LEU A 77 -13.92 -12.38 -9.20
N GLY A 78 -13.18 -11.31 -9.46
CA GLY A 78 -12.02 -10.84 -8.71
C GLY A 78 -12.06 -9.31 -8.65
N GLY A 79 -11.14 -8.68 -7.94
CA GLY A 79 -11.03 -7.23 -8.00
C GLY A 79 -10.13 -6.58 -6.96
N TYR A 80 -10.22 -5.26 -6.97
CA TYR A 80 -9.43 -4.34 -6.16
C TYR A 80 -10.38 -3.29 -5.59
N ALA A 81 -10.16 -2.94 -4.34
CA ALA A 81 -10.83 -1.86 -3.65
C ALA A 81 -9.78 -1.00 -2.95
N ALA A 82 -10.08 0.29 -2.80
CA ALA A 82 -9.23 1.21 -2.06
C ALA A 82 -10.02 2.07 -1.09
N VAL A 83 -9.47 2.21 0.12
CA VAL A 83 -9.87 3.26 1.06
C VAL A 83 -9.16 4.54 0.68
N VAL A 84 -9.91 5.49 0.14
CA VAL A 84 -9.42 6.81 -0.27
C VAL A 84 -9.89 7.89 0.71
N ASN A 85 -9.15 8.98 0.86
CA ASN A 85 -9.49 10.09 1.76
C ASN A 85 -9.61 11.43 1.03
N VAL A 86 -10.17 11.41 -0.17
CA VAL A 86 -10.53 12.65 -0.88
C VAL A 86 -11.40 13.50 0.04
N GLY A 87 -10.95 14.73 0.30
CA GLY A 87 -11.63 15.72 1.11
C GLY A 87 -11.88 17.01 0.33
N THR A 88 -12.27 18.06 1.07
CA THR A 88 -12.62 19.37 0.51
C THR A 88 -11.44 20.33 0.36
N ASN A 89 -10.21 19.90 0.71
CA ASN A 89 -9.01 20.70 0.52
C ASN A 89 -8.68 20.84 -0.98
N THR A 90 -7.95 21.89 -1.35
CA THR A 90 -7.63 22.20 -2.75
C THR A 90 -6.73 21.15 -3.40
N THR A 91 -5.99 20.39 -2.59
CA THR A 91 -5.13 19.28 -3.02
C THR A 91 -5.88 17.95 -3.12
N TRP A 92 -7.16 17.92 -2.74
CA TRP A 92 -8.05 16.76 -2.56
C TRP A 92 -7.59 15.76 -1.49
N LEU A 93 -6.28 15.46 -1.41
CA LEU A 93 -5.69 14.44 -0.54
C LEU A 93 -4.70 15.05 0.47
N GLY A 94 -4.78 16.35 0.75
CA GLY A 94 -3.93 17.02 1.74
C GLY A 94 -2.54 17.42 1.21
N SER A 95 -1.88 16.56 0.43
CA SER A 95 -0.61 16.85 -0.25
C SER A 95 -0.72 16.69 -1.75
N HIS A 96 -0.07 17.58 -2.53
CA HIS A 96 -0.03 17.46 -3.99
C HIS A 96 0.56 16.14 -4.45
N LEU A 97 1.57 15.62 -3.74
CA LEU A 97 2.21 14.36 -4.10
C LEU A 97 1.38 13.13 -3.71
N ALA A 98 0.46 13.25 -2.74
CA ALA A 98 -0.42 12.14 -2.35
C ALA A 98 -1.42 11.76 -3.45
N MET A 99 -1.72 12.65 -4.40
CA MET A 99 -2.52 12.33 -5.59
C MET A 99 -1.88 11.27 -6.49
N SER A 100 -0.55 11.12 -6.44
CA SER A 100 0.14 10.03 -7.13
C SER A 100 -0.31 8.65 -6.66
N ASN A 101 -0.70 8.50 -5.38
CA ASN A 101 -1.17 7.23 -4.83
C ASN A 101 -2.55 6.85 -5.37
N LEU A 102 -3.48 7.81 -5.46
CA LEU A 102 -4.80 7.57 -6.05
C LEU A 102 -4.69 7.24 -7.55
N TYR A 103 -3.82 7.96 -8.27
CA TYR A 103 -3.54 7.67 -9.67
C TYR A 103 -2.94 6.27 -9.84
N ALA A 104 -1.90 5.93 -9.08
CA ALA A 104 -1.24 4.64 -9.16
C ALA A 104 -2.16 3.48 -8.77
N TYR A 105 -3.05 3.67 -7.78
CA TYR A 105 -4.09 2.68 -7.47
C TYR A 105 -4.95 2.38 -8.71
N GLY A 106 -5.43 3.41 -9.41
CA GLY A 106 -6.24 3.22 -10.61
C GLY A 106 -5.49 2.47 -11.71
N ILE A 107 -4.22 2.81 -11.94
CA ILE A 107 -3.37 2.10 -12.91
C ILE A 107 -3.15 0.64 -12.51
N LEU A 108 -2.79 0.36 -11.26
CA LEU A 108 -2.48 -1.00 -10.82
C LEU A 108 -3.71 -1.89 -10.61
N ALA A 109 -4.87 -1.31 -10.31
CA ALA A 109 -6.13 -2.03 -10.30
C ALA A 109 -6.57 -2.42 -11.72
N TRP A 110 -6.16 -1.64 -12.73
CA TRP A 110 -6.37 -1.96 -14.13
C TRP A 110 -5.37 -3.01 -14.63
N ASP A 111 -4.08 -2.80 -14.38
CA ASP A 111 -3.01 -3.74 -14.70
C ASP A 111 -1.98 -3.81 -13.56
N PRO A 112 -2.02 -4.86 -12.71
CA PRO A 112 -1.11 -5.02 -11.57
C PRO A 112 0.32 -5.41 -11.98
N ALA A 113 0.60 -5.59 -13.29
CA ALA A 113 1.94 -5.84 -13.80
C ALA A 113 2.72 -4.55 -14.11
N VAL A 114 2.05 -3.39 -14.16
CA VAL A 114 2.71 -2.10 -14.39
C VAL A 114 3.75 -1.81 -13.30
N GLU A 115 4.90 -1.29 -13.71
CA GLU A 115 5.94 -0.90 -12.76
C GLU A 115 5.56 0.41 -12.05
N PRO A 116 5.72 0.49 -10.71
CA PRO A 116 5.39 1.69 -9.94
C PRO A 116 6.03 2.98 -10.47
N GLU A 117 7.27 2.90 -10.95
CA GLU A 117 7.98 4.06 -11.47
C GLU A 117 7.32 4.61 -12.76
N ASP A 118 6.81 3.73 -13.64
CA ASP A 118 6.16 4.15 -14.87
C ASP A 118 4.84 4.88 -14.58
N ALA A 119 4.01 4.32 -13.70
CA ALA A 119 2.76 4.95 -13.25
C ALA A 119 3.04 6.32 -12.58
N LEU A 120 4.10 6.42 -11.80
CA LEU A 120 4.51 7.67 -11.18
C LEU A 120 4.95 8.71 -12.21
N GLN A 121 5.82 8.34 -13.16
CA GLN A 121 6.30 9.27 -14.18
C GLN A 121 5.17 9.79 -15.06
N ASP A 122 4.19 8.96 -15.41
CA ASP A 122 2.99 9.40 -16.13
C ASP A 122 2.15 10.38 -15.32
N TRP A 123 1.94 10.11 -14.03
CA TRP A 123 1.26 11.05 -13.14
C TRP A 123 2.01 12.39 -13.04
N ILE A 124 3.35 12.37 -12.95
CA ILE A 124 4.17 13.59 -12.90
C ILE A 124 4.00 14.41 -14.17
N ARG A 125 4.01 13.77 -15.35
CA ARG A 125 3.81 14.46 -16.64
C ARG A 125 2.45 15.16 -16.70
N LEU A 126 1.40 14.47 -16.24
CA LEU A 126 0.04 15.02 -16.20
C LEU A 126 -0.15 16.14 -15.19
N THR A 127 0.65 16.17 -14.11
CA THR A 127 0.45 17.08 -12.98
C THR A 127 1.40 18.28 -13.00
N PHE A 128 2.68 18.05 -13.34
CA PHE A 128 3.76 19.03 -13.26
C PHE A 128 4.42 19.33 -14.62
N GLY A 129 4.05 18.61 -15.68
CA GLY A 129 4.55 18.82 -17.04
C GLY A 129 5.76 17.95 -17.39
N PHE A 130 6.42 18.29 -18.51
CA PHE A 130 7.38 17.41 -19.18
C PHE A 130 8.86 17.75 -18.91
N ASP A 131 9.14 18.64 -17.96
CA ASP A 131 10.52 19.00 -17.61
C ASP A 131 11.27 17.77 -17.04
N PRO A 132 12.38 17.31 -17.66
CA PRO A 132 13.08 16.11 -17.20
C PRO A 132 13.66 16.23 -15.80
N GLN A 133 14.09 17.42 -15.37
CA GLN A 133 14.61 17.63 -14.03
C GLN A 133 13.51 17.48 -12.98
N VAL A 134 12.31 18.01 -13.27
CA VAL A 134 11.14 17.86 -12.40
C VAL A 134 10.72 16.39 -12.29
N ILE A 135 10.61 15.69 -13.43
CA ILE A 135 10.26 14.26 -13.47
C ILE A 135 11.25 13.45 -12.65
N ASN A 136 12.55 13.57 -12.95
CA ASN A 136 13.57 12.78 -12.27
C ASN A 136 13.60 13.06 -10.76
N THR A 137 13.46 14.32 -10.37
CA THR A 137 13.49 14.71 -8.94
C THR A 137 12.30 14.14 -8.18
N ILE A 138 11.08 14.29 -8.70
CA ILE A 138 9.87 13.79 -8.03
C ILE A 138 9.86 12.26 -8.02
N THR A 139 10.27 11.61 -9.11
CA THR A 139 10.42 10.16 -9.16
C THR A 139 11.37 9.65 -8.09
N GLU A 140 12.57 10.23 -7.99
CA GLU A 140 13.59 9.79 -7.04
C GLU A 140 13.10 9.90 -5.58
N ILE A 141 12.55 11.06 -5.18
CA ILE A 141 12.10 11.25 -3.79
C ILE A 141 10.92 10.32 -3.46
N SER A 142 10.03 10.07 -4.43
CA SER A 142 8.82 9.28 -4.22
C SER A 142 9.15 7.79 -4.14
N MET A 143 9.98 7.27 -5.04
CA MET A 143 10.40 5.86 -5.01
C MET A 143 11.19 5.51 -3.75
N LYS A 144 11.92 6.47 -3.16
CA LYS A 144 12.64 6.29 -1.88
C LYS A 144 11.78 6.50 -0.64
N SER A 145 10.57 7.05 -0.80
CA SER A 145 9.79 7.56 0.33
C SER A 145 9.25 6.47 1.27
N TRP A 146 8.78 5.33 0.73
CA TRP A 146 8.28 4.23 1.55
C TRP A 146 9.38 3.54 2.36
N PRO A 147 10.51 3.11 1.77
CA PRO A 147 11.64 2.59 2.56
C PRO A 147 12.15 3.60 3.60
N ALA A 148 12.15 4.90 3.25
CA ALA A 148 12.52 5.94 4.20
C ALA A 148 11.55 5.98 5.39
N TYR A 149 10.23 5.96 5.15
CA TYR A 149 9.20 5.93 6.20
C TYR A 149 9.33 4.70 7.09
N GLU A 150 9.43 3.51 6.50
CA GLU A 150 9.61 2.24 7.22
C GLU A 150 10.81 2.26 8.17
N ASN A 151 11.94 2.81 7.71
CA ASN A 151 13.18 2.83 8.48
C ASN A 151 13.10 3.60 9.81
N TYR A 152 12.16 4.54 9.98
CA TYR A 152 12.02 5.29 11.23
C TYR A 152 10.69 5.06 11.97
N THR A 153 9.75 4.29 11.41
CA THR A 153 8.49 3.97 12.10
C THR A 153 8.48 2.55 12.64
N GLY A 154 8.90 1.54 11.86
CA GLY A 154 8.97 0.18 12.38
C GLY A 154 9.48 -0.81 11.34
N ASN A 155 10.79 -1.03 11.44
CA ASN A 155 11.55 -1.88 10.54
C ASN A 155 11.41 -3.36 10.89
N LEU A 156 11.83 -4.24 9.97
CA LEU A 156 11.83 -5.71 10.16
C LEU A 156 10.42 -6.33 10.32
N GLY A 157 9.38 -5.64 9.85
CA GLY A 157 8.01 -6.16 9.83
C GLY A 157 7.25 -6.06 11.16
N ILE A 158 7.74 -5.28 12.13
CA ILE A 158 7.11 -5.09 13.45
C ILE A 158 5.95 -4.07 13.46
N GLN A 159 5.40 -3.73 12.28
CA GLN A 159 4.33 -2.73 12.09
C GLN A 159 4.83 -1.28 12.30
N THR A 160 3.98 -0.24 12.22
CA THR A 160 4.42 1.18 12.18
C THR A 160 4.92 1.74 13.54
N LEU A 161 4.81 1.00 14.65
CA LEU A 161 5.12 1.46 16.04
C LEU A 161 4.55 2.85 16.41
N THR A 162 3.43 3.21 15.79
CA THR A 162 2.69 4.44 16.08
C THR A 162 1.81 4.27 17.34
N ASP A 163 1.22 5.36 17.82
CA ASP A 163 0.12 5.29 18.80
C ASP A 163 -1.11 4.59 18.22
N ILE A 164 -1.36 3.35 18.62
CA ILE A 164 -2.53 2.56 18.17
C ILE A 164 -3.76 2.72 19.07
N LEU A 165 -3.70 3.55 20.11
CA LEU A 165 -4.81 3.77 21.04
C LEU A 165 -5.60 5.05 20.72
N TYR A 166 -5.07 5.90 19.85
CA TYR A 166 -5.68 7.18 19.52
C TYR A 166 -5.61 7.53 18.04
N THR A 167 -4.70 8.42 17.63
CA THR A 167 -4.74 9.03 16.28
C THR A 167 -3.96 8.27 15.23
N HIS A 168 -3.20 7.23 15.58
CA HIS A 168 -2.33 6.51 14.64
C HIS A 168 -1.26 7.40 14.01
N PHE A 169 -0.86 8.48 14.72
CA PHE A 169 0.17 9.42 14.27
C PHE A 169 1.26 9.61 15.33
N GLY A 170 2.52 9.49 14.90
CA GLY A 170 3.69 9.70 15.74
C GLY A 170 4.09 8.47 16.57
N PRO A 171 5.35 8.42 17.03
CA PRO A 171 5.89 7.23 17.67
C PRO A 171 5.28 7.01 19.06
N ASN A 172 4.70 5.84 19.28
CA ASN A 172 4.34 5.36 20.62
C ASN A 172 4.38 3.83 20.67
N PRO A 173 5.58 3.21 20.61
CA PRO A 173 5.72 1.76 20.57
C PRO A 173 5.05 1.05 21.76
N ALA A 174 5.10 1.66 22.95
CA ALA A 174 4.48 1.11 24.16
C ALA A 174 2.95 1.01 24.07
N SER A 175 2.31 1.77 23.17
CA SER A 175 0.87 1.68 22.92
C SER A 175 0.46 0.33 22.34
N GLN A 176 1.39 -0.41 21.71
CA GLN A 176 1.12 -1.70 21.10
C GLN A 176 0.85 -2.78 22.15
N ASP A 177 1.53 -2.76 23.30
CA ASP A 177 1.42 -3.80 24.32
C ASP A 177 0.36 -3.50 25.40
N ASN A 178 -0.07 -4.55 26.10
CA ASN A 178 -1.00 -4.47 27.25
C ASN A 178 -2.37 -3.82 26.96
N ASN A 179 -2.83 -3.92 25.72
CA ASN A 179 -4.18 -3.52 25.29
C ASN A 179 -4.95 -4.71 24.68
N GLY A 180 -6.21 -4.48 24.30
CA GLY A 180 -7.10 -5.50 23.72
C GLY A 180 -7.03 -5.67 22.19
N TRP A 181 -6.16 -4.96 21.48
CA TRP A 181 -6.14 -4.89 20.01
C TRP A 181 -5.29 -5.99 19.33
N GLY A 182 -4.48 -6.72 20.09
CA GLY A 182 -3.74 -7.88 19.58
C GLY A 182 -2.54 -7.56 18.68
N GLN A 183 -2.14 -6.29 18.58
CA GLN A 183 -0.92 -5.84 17.90
C GLN A 183 0.22 -5.71 18.92
N TRP A 184 0.71 -6.83 19.47
CA TRP A 184 1.70 -6.81 20.56
C TRP A 184 3.14 -6.99 20.05
N THR A 185 4.06 -6.11 20.47
CA THR A 185 5.49 -6.28 20.17
C THR A 185 6.17 -7.29 21.09
N ARG A 186 5.69 -7.37 22.35
CA ARG A 186 6.30 -8.14 23.43
C ARG A 186 7.78 -7.80 23.68
N ALA A 187 8.14 -6.52 23.48
CA ALA A 187 9.48 -6.00 23.75
C ALA A 187 9.83 -5.99 25.26
#